data_AF-A0A937DVW3-F1
#
_entry.id   AF-A0A937DVW3-F1
#
_cell.length_a   1.000
_cell.length_b   1.000
_cell.length_c   1.000
_cell.angle_alpha   90.00
_cell.angle_beta   90.00
_cell.angle_gamma   90.00
#
_symmetry.space_group_name_H-M   'P 1'
#
loop_
_entity.id
_entity.type
_entity.pdbx_description
1 polymer ?
#
loop_
_entity_poly.entity_id
_entity_poly.type
_entity_poly.pdbx_seq_one_letter_code
_entity_poly.pdbx_strand_id
1 'polypeptide(L)' 'MLKGVRRFHKGAETHSIVMRSKTGTVRWISAHHNFSVKTGLPSWA' A
#
# COMPACT_ATOMS: atom_id res chain seq x y z
N MET A 1 6.67 -6.89 -12.14
CA MET A 1 5.82 -7.40 -11.02
C MET A 1 5.98 -6.48 -9.81
N LEU A 2 4.94 -6.37 -8.98
CA LEU A 2 4.98 -5.58 -7.73
C LEU A 2 5.50 -6.44 -6.57
N LYS A 3 6.13 -5.79 -5.58
CA LYS A 3 6.49 -6.45 -4.32
C LYS A 3 5.21 -6.73 -3.52
N GLY A 4 5.21 -7.83 -2.77
CA GLY A 4 4.12 -8.17 -1.86
C GLY A 4 3.99 -7.19 -0.68
N VAL A 5 2.89 -7.31 0.06
CA VAL A 5 2.68 -6.54 1.29
C VAL A 5 3.67 -6.99 2.36
N ARG A 6 4.31 -6.03 3.04
CA ARG A 6 5.22 -6.31 4.16
C ARG A 6 4.68 -5.67 5.43
N ARG A 7 4.33 -6.48 6.43
CA ARG A 7 3.93 -5.99 7.76
C ARG A 7 5.15 -5.80 8.66
N PHE A 8 5.07 -4.83 9.57
CA PHE A 8 6.05 -4.59 10.63
C PHE A 8 5.35 -4.04 11.86
N HIS A 9 6.07 -3.87 12.98
CA HIS A 9 5.48 -3.37 14.21
C HIS A 9 4.80 -2.00 13.95
N LYS A 10 3.49 -1.93 14.22
CA LYS A 10 2.62 -0.76 14.02
C LYS A 10 2.35 -0.33 12.57
N GLY A 11 2.64 -1.15 11.57
CA GLY A 11 2.34 -0.76 10.19
C GLY A 11 2.53 -1.81 9.12
N ALA A 12 2.35 -1.36 7.88
CA ALA A 12 2.61 -2.16 6.68
C ALA A 12 3.14 -1.29 5.54
N GLU A 13 3.83 -1.94 4.59
CA GLU A 13 4.28 -1.34 3.35
C GLU A 13 3.62 -2.05 2.17
N THR A 14 3.12 -1.27 1.21
CA THR A 14 2.50 -1.78 -0.02
C THR A 14 3.13 -1.14 -1.24
N HIS A 15 3.23 -1.92 -2.33
CA HIS A 15 3.64 -1.42 -3.63
C HIS A 15 2.51 -1.61 -4.63
N SER A 16 2.13 -0.52 -5.30
CA SER A 16 1.01 -0.47 -6.24
C SER A 16 1.45 0.18 -7.55
N ILE A 17 0.70 -0.09 -8.62
CA ILE A 17 0.82 0.61 -9.90
C ILE A 17 -0.53 1.19 -10.29
N VAL A 18 -0.56 2.44 -10.73
CA VAL A 18 -1.75 3.10 -11.27
C VAL A 18 -1.44 3.57 -12.68
N MET A 19 -2.35 3.29 -13.62
CA MET A 19 -2.16 3.58 -15.04
C MET A 19 -3.42 4.20 -15.63
N ARG A 20 -3.26 5.10 -16.60
CA ARG A 20 -4.38 5.71 -17.33
C ARG A 20 -4.07 5.85 -18.81
N SER A 21 -4.91 5.25 -19.65
CA SER A 21 -4.74 5.21 -21.11
C SER A 21 -4.76 6.60 -21.74
N LYS A 22 -5.79 7.40 -21.44
CA LYS A 22 -6.00 8.73 -22.06
C LYS A 22 -4.85 9.71 -21.79
N THR A 23 -4.17 9.60 -20.66
CA THR A 23 -3.02 10.47 -20.33
C THR A 23 -1.67 9.78 -20.52
N GLY A 24 -1.65 8.49 -20.87
CA GLY A 24 -0.42 7.69 -20.96
C GLY A 24 0.38 7.60 -19.65
N THR A 25 -0.22 7.95 -18.51
CA THR A 25 0.52 8.09 -17.25
C THR A 25 0.62 6.74 -16.55
N VAL A 26 1.82 6.44 -16.06
CA VAL A 26 2.10 5.28 -15.20
C VAL A 26 2.72 5.80 -13.91
N ARG A 27 2.18 5.35 -12.76
CA ARG A 27 2.69 5.71 -11.44
C ARG A 27 2.94 4.45 -10.63
N TRP A 28 4.18 4.29 -10.18
CA TRP A 28 4.55 3.32 -9.17
C TRP A 28 4.44 4.00 -7.81
N ILE A 29 3.70 3.38 -6.90
CA ILE A 29 3.37 3.97 -5.60
C ILE A 29 3.86 3.01 -4.52
N SER A 30 4.68 3.53 -3.61
CA SER A 30 5.05 2.84 -2.38
C SER A 30 4.42 3.60 -1.22
N ALA A 31 3.66 2.90 -0.39
CA ALA A 31 2.93 3.51 0.73
C ALA A 31 3.29 2.83 2.05
N HIS A 32 3.56 3.66 3.06
CA HIS A 32 3.76 3.22 4.44
C HIS A 32 2.49 3.53 5.24
N HIS A 33 1.87 2.48 5.76
CA HIS A 33 0.61 2.54 6.47
C HIS A 33 0.89 2.54 7.97
N ASN A 34 0.44 3.58 8.68
CA ASN A 34 0.55 3.68 10.13
C ASN A 34 -0.74 3.17 10.78
N PHE A 35 -0.65 1.99 11.43
CA PHE A 35 -1.79 1.36 12.08
C PHE A 35 -2.09 1.92 13.48
N SER A 36 -1.21 2.76 14.02
CA SER A 36 -1.44 3.39 15.33
C SER A 36 -2.51 4.48 15.28
N VAL A 37 -2.80 5.01 14.08
CA VAL A 37 -3.77 6.10 13.88
C VAL A 37 -5.20 5.57 13.77
N LYS A 38 -5.40 4.35 13.23
CA LYS A 38 -6.71 3.72 13.09
C LYS A 38 -6.67 2.31 13.68
N THR A 39 -7.18 2.18 14.90
CA THR A 39 -7.07 0.98 15.76
C THR A 39 -8.13 -0.11 15.53
N GLY A 40 -8.80 -0.11 14.37
CA GLY A 40 -9.92 -1.01 14.06
C GLY A 40 -9.67 -1.99 12.91
N LEU A 41 -8.42 -2.37 12.67
CA LEU A 41 -8.11 -3.40 11.67
C LEU A 41 -8.62 -4.77 12.15
N PRO A 42 -9.27 -5.57 11.28
CA PRO A 42 -9.77 -6.89 11.66
C PRO A 42 -8.61 -7.81 12.04
N SER A 43 -8.88 -8.87 12.82
CA SER A 43 -7.84 -9.76 13.37
C SER A 43 -6.96 -10.49 12.34
N TRP A 44 -7.38 -10.53 11.07
CA TRP A 44 -6.61 -11.08 9.95
C TRP A 44 -5.76 -10.02 9.22
N ALA A 45 -6.02 -8.74 9.45
CA ALA A 45 -5.23 -7.63 8.93
C ALA A 45 -3.92 -7.44 9.71
#